data_AF-A0A1V5KVS7-F1
#
_entry.id   AF-A0A1V5KVS7-F1
#
_cell.length_a   1.000
_cell.length_b   1.000
_cell.length_c   1.000
_cell.angle_alpha   90.00
_cell.angle_beta   90.00
_cell.angle_gamma   90.00
#
_symmetry.space_group_name_H-M   'P 1'
#
loop_
_entity.id
_entity.type
_entity.pdbx_description
1 polymer ?
#
loop_
_entity_poly.entity_id
_entity_poly.type
_entity_poly.pdbx_seq_one_letter_code
_entity_poly.pdbx_strand_id
1 'polypeptide(L)'
;MQVDADGSQLWEKTYGNGRAGSFYAACRVADGYVLTGKIESAGGYGLYVVKTTENGSLIWEKTIEGDGAGSGYAVAPVRGGGLVVAGKKGLEDSAGSEILMLKLAGAGGTNKAYTLPVGLAVLAFALILAVFLLSAGRKGPES
;
A
#
# COMPACT_ATOMS: atom_id res chain seq x y z
N MET A 1 -9.68 -9.47 -8.45
CA MET A 1 -10.12 -9.63 -9.85
C MET A 1 -9.64 -8.44 -10.66
N GLN A 2 -9.27 -8.66 -11.92
CA GLN A 2 -9.10 -7.62 -12.93
C GLN A 2 -10.12 -7.84 -14.05
N VAL A 3 -10.69 -6.75 -14.55
CA VAL A 3 -11.59 -6.73 -15.71
C VAL A 3 -11.04 -5.80 -16.80
N ASP A 4 -11.49 -5.99 -18.03
CA ASP A 4 -11.26 -5.04 -19.12
C ASP A 4 -12.26 -3.87 -19.09
N ALA A 5 -12.21 -3.00 -20.10
CA ALA A 5 -13.07 -1.83 -20.21
C ALA A 5 -14.55 -2.16 -20.40
N ASP A 6 -14.85 -3.35 -20.92
CA ASP A 6 -16.21 -3.84 -21.15
C ASP A 6 -16.74 -4.64 -19.94
N GLY A 7 -15.92 -4.79 -18.89
CA GLY A 7 -16.25 -5.52 -17.67
C GLY A 7 -16.01 -7.02 -17.76
N SER A 8 -15.39 -7.52 -18.84
CA SER A 8 -15.06 -8.95 -18.96
C SER A 8 -13.89 -9.30 -18.05
N GLN A 9 -13.98 -10.43 -17.36
CA GLN A 9 -12.95 -10.89 -16.44
C GLN A 9 -11.67 -11.25 -17.21
N LEU A 10 -10.57 -10.56 -16.88
CA LEU A 10 -9.24 -10.90 -17.36
C LEU A 10 -8.61 -11.97 -16.48
N TRP A 11 -8.65 -11.78 -15.16
CA TRP A 11 -8.20 -12.79 -14.20
C TRP A 11 -8.77 -12.59 -12.80
N GLU A 12 -8.78 -13.69 -12.05
CA GLU A 12 -9.08 -13.70 -10.63
C GLU A 12 -8.04 -14.56 -9.89
N LYS A 13 -7.59 -14.07 -8.73
CA LYS A 13 -6.58 -14.70 -7.88
C LYS A 13 -6.87 -14.37 -6.42
N THR A 14 -6.54 -15.32 -5.55
CA THR A 14 -6.61 -15.18 -4.09
C THR A 14 -5.20 -15.20 -3.53
N TYR A 15 -4.97 -14.41 -2.49
CA TYR A 15 -3.67 -14.30 -1.80
C TYR A 15 -3.89 -14.41 -0.30
N GLY A 16 -2.87 -14.80 0.46
CA GLY A 16 -2.92 -14.88 1.92
C GLY A 16 -2.76 -16.28 2.50
N ASN A 17 -2.37 -17.26 1.69
CA ASN A 17 -2.06 -18.64 2.11
C ASN A 17 -3.12 -19.28 3.01
N GLY A 18 -4.40 -19.06 2.69
CA GLY A 18 -5.54 -19.63 3.42
C GLY A 18 -6.00 -18.83 4.64
N ARG A 19 -5.35 -17.71 4.99
CA ARG A 19 -5.82 -16.79 6.03
C ARG A 19 -6.94 -15.90 5.50
N ALA A 20 -7.94 -15.62 6.33
CA ALA A 20 -9.00 -14.69 5.96
C ALA A 20 -8.45 -13.27 5.80
N GLY A 21 -8.89 -12.54 4.78
CA GLY A 21 -8.38 -11.20 4.51
C GLY A 21 -9.23 -10.43 3.53
N SER A 22 -8.93 -9.15 3.38
CA SER A 22 -9.60 -8.28 2.42
C SER A 22 -8.62 -7.23 1.92
N PHE A 23 -8.67 -6.94 0.62
CA PHE A 23 -7.97 -5.81 0.02
C PHE A 23 -8.89 -4.59 -0.04
N TYR A 24 -8.33 -3.43 0.27
CA TYR A 24 -9.05 -2.15 0.27
C TYR A 24 -8.53 -1.19 -0.78
N ALA A 25 -7.28 -1.36 -1.21
CA ALA A 25 -6.71 -0.56 -2.28
C ALA A 25 -5.80 -1.38 -3.19
N ALA A 26 -5.73 -0.95 -4.44
CA ALA A 26 -4.86 -1.47 -5.46
C ALA A 26 -4.18 -0.30 -6.19
N CYS A 27 -2.93 -0.47 -6.60
CA CYS A 27 -2.21 0.47 -7.42
C CYS A 27 -1.42 -0.25 -8.51
N ARG A 28 -1.52 0.24 -9.75
CA ARG A 28 -0.69 -0.24 -10.85
C ARG A 28 0.73 0.29 -10.70
N VAL A 29 1.70 -0.60 -10.86
CA VAL A 29 3.13 -0.29 -10.89
C VAL A 29 3.72 -0.74 -12.23
N ALA A 30 4.98 -0.38 -12.50
CA ALA A 30 5.61 -0.62 -13.80
C ALA A 30 5.61 -2.09 -14.23
N ASP A 31 5.65 -3.02 -13.27
CA ASP A 31 5.78 -4.46 -13.49
C ASP A 31 4.59 -5.28 -12.93
N GLY A 32 3.45 -4.63 -12.69
CA GLY A 32 2.23 -5.30 -12.23
C GLY A 32 1.39 -4.48 -11.27
N TYR A 33 0.94 -5.08 -10.17
CA TYR A 33 0.05 -4.43 -9.21
C TYR A 33 0.55 -4.57 -7.79
N VAL A 34 0.17 -3.60 -6.96
CA VAL A 34 0.30 -3.67 -5.52
C VAL A 34 -1.07 -3.55 -4.90
N LEU A 35 -1.40 -4.50 -4.04
CA LEU A 35 -2.65 -4.56 -3.29
C LEU A 35 -2.35 -4.34 -1.82
N THR A 36 -3.22 -3.64 -1.10
CA THR A 36 -3.12 -3.53 0.35
C THR A 36 -4.47 -3.66 1.03
N GLY A 37 -4.45 -4.14 2.26
CA GLY A 37 -5.64 -4.38 3.05
C GLY A 37 -5.29 -4.97 4.41
N LYS A 38 -6.11 -5.92 4.84
CA LYS A 38 -5.95 -6.64 6.10
C LYS A 38 -5.91 -8.14 5.89
N ILE A 39 -5.22 -8.84 6.78
CA ILE A 39 -5.20 -10.30 6.84
C ILE A 39 -5.27 -10.73 8.31
N GLU A 40 -6.06 -11.75 8.61
CA GLU A 40 -6.20 -12.36 9.93
C GLU A 40 -4.82 -12.70 10.49
N SER A 41 -4.50 -12.30 11.71
CA SER A 41 -3.21 -12.53 12.40
C SER A 41 -3.45 -12.96 13.86
N ALA A 42 -2.40 -13.41 14.55
CA ALA A 42 -2.46 -14.08 15.86
C ALA A 42 -3.18 -13.31 16.98
N GLY A 43 -3.41 -11.99 16.82
CA GLY A 43 -4.12 -11.15 17.77
C GLY A 43 -5.14 -10.18 17.15
N GLY A 44 -5.62 -10.44 15.93
CA GLY A 44 -6.56 -9.56 15.22
C GLY A 44 -6.29 -9.53 13.72
N TYR A 45 -6.06 -8.35 13.17
CA TYR A 45 -5.72 -8.19 11.76
C TYR A 45 -4.33 -7.57 11.59
N GLY A 46 -3.52 -8.15 10.72
CA GLY A 46 -2.26 -7.56 10.24
C GLY A 46 -2.48 -6.74 8.98
N LEU A 47 -1.62 -5.74 8.76
CA LEU A 47 -1.59 -5.01 7.50
C LEU A 47 -0.99 -5.93 6.45
N TYR A 48 -1.71 -6.11 5.35
CA TYR A 48 -1.31 -7.01 4.28
C TYR A 48 -0.98 -6.22 3.03
N VAL A 49 0.17 -6.51 2.43
CA VAL A 49 0.61 -5.93 1.15
C VAL A 49 1.01 -7.06 0.22
N VAL A 50 0.48 -7.04 -0.99
CA VAL A 50 0.79 -8.02 -2.03
C VAL A 50 1.30 -7.30 -3.25
N LYS A 51 2.37 -7.81 -3.86
CA LYS A 51 2.80 -7.43 -5.20
C LYS A 51 2.59 -8.58 -6.16
N THR A 52 2.02 -8.27 -7.32
CA THR A 52 1.74 -9.22 -8.39
C THR A 52 2.41 -8.79 -9.69
N THR A 53 2.51 -9.72 -10.63
CA THR A 53 2.72 -9.41 -12.05
C THR A 53 1.45 -8.82 -12.67
N GLU A 54 1.51 -8.41 -13.94
CA GLU A 54 0.35 -7.93 -14.69
C GLU A 54 -0.77 -8.97 -14.84
N ASN A 55 -0.44 -10.26 -14.80
CA ASN A 55 -1.41 -11.36 -14.89
C ASN A 55 -1.89 -11.84 -13.51
N GLY A 56 -1.58 -11.09 -12.45
CA GLY A 56 -1.97 -11.42 -11.08
C GLY A 56 -1.12 -12.53 -10.43
N SER A 57 -0.02 -12.98 -11.05
CA SER A 57 0.88 -13.95 -10.39
C SER A 57 1.58 -13.29 -9.21
N LEU A 58 1.62 -13.96 -8.06
CA LEU A 58 2.27 -13.45 -6.85
C LEU A 58 3.79 -13.28 -7.08
N ILE A 59 4.30 -12.08 -6.81
CA ILE A 59 5.75 -11.80 -6.76
C ILE A 59 6.23 -11.89 -5.32
N TRP A 60 5.53 -11.18 -4.42
CA TRP A 60 5.74 -11.27 -2.98
C TRP A 60 4.51 -10.83 -2.22
N GLU A 61 4.41 -11.27 -0.98
CA GLU A 61 3.44 -10.78 0.00
C GLU A 61 4.16 -10.43 1.30
N LYS A 62 3.61 -9.48 2.05
CA LYS A 62 4.12 -9.06 3.35
C LYS A 62 2.96 -8.83 4.30
N THR A 63 3.10 -9.39 5.49
CA THR A 63 2.22 -9.09 6.62
C THR A 63 3.02 -8.31 7.64
N ILE A 64 2.48 -7.16 8.05
CA ILE A 64 2.98 -6.41 9.20
C ILE A 64 2.05 -6.77 10.36
N GLU A 65 2.60 -7.44 11.35
CA GLU A 65 1.91 -7.97 12.53
C GLU A 65 2.42 -7.29 13.80
N GLY A 66 1.73 -7.50 14.92
CA GLY A 66 2.10 -6.95 16.23
C GLY A 66 1.00 -6.09 16.86
N ASP A 67 1.26 -5.56 18.05
CA ASP A 67 0.29 -4.76 18.81
C ASP A 67 -0.17 -3.53 18.02
N GLY A 68 -1.43 -3.57 17.63
CA GLY A 68 -2.07 -2.55 16.83
C GLY A 68 -1.81 -2.67 15.32
N ALA A 69 -1.18 -3.72 14.81
CA ALA A 69 -1.25 -3.99 13.37
C ALA A 69 -2.72 -3.89 12.91
N GLY A 70 -2.94 -3.26 11.76
CA GLY A 70 -4.29 -2.91 11.33
C GLY A 70 -4.41 -2.94 9.81
N SER A 71 -5.26 -2.10 9.23
CA SER A 71 -5.63 -2.22 7.82
C SER A 71 -4.90 -1.20 6.96
N GLY A 72 -4.40 -1.61 5.79
CA GLY A 72 -3.95 -0.70 4.74
C GLY A 72 -5.12 -0.25 3.86
N TYR A 73 -5.37 1.05 3.75
CA TYR A 73 -6.51 1.62 3.01
C TYR A 73 -6.11 2.36 1.73
N ALA A 74 -4.85 2.72 1.59
CA ALA A 74 -4.35 3.37 0.38
C ALA A 74 -2.92 2.91 0.09
N VAL A 75 -2.57 2.82 -1.19
CA VAL A 75 -1.22 2.50 -1.63
C VAL A 75 -0.86 3.33 -2.86
N ALA A 76 0.36 3.86 -2.89
CA ALA A 76 0.87 4.63 -4.02
C ALA A 76 2.38 4.41 -4.23
N PRO A 77 2.88 4.39 -5.48
CA PRO A 77 4.30 4.36 -5.77
C PRO A 77 4.96 5.69 -5.44
N VAL A 78 6.25 5.64 -5.07
CA VAL A 78 7.08 6.83 -4.83
C VAL A 78 8.08 6.99 -5.97
N ARG A 79 8.26 8.22 -6.44
CA ARG A 79 9.27 8.56 -7.44
C ARG A 79 10.66 8.18 -6.92
N GLY A 80 11.44 7.45 -7.71
CA GLY A 80 12.74 6.91 -7.30
C GLY A 80 12.67 5.56 -6.58
N GLY A 81 11.51 4.92 -6.58
CA GLY A 81 11.34 3.54 -6.14
C GLY A 81 10.70 3.40 -4.75
N GLY A 82 9.89 2.35 -4.63
CA GLY A 82 9.16 1.98 -3.43
C GLY A 82 7.71 2.45 -3.43
N LEU A 83 7.07 2.25 -2.28
CA LEU A 83 5.63 2.43 -2.08
C LEU A 83 5.39 3.27 -0.82
N VAL A 84 4.21 3.84 -0.70
CA VAL A 84 3.63 4.36 0.53
C VAL A 84 2.31 3.62 0.72
N VAL A 85 2.07 3.11 1.92
CA VAL A 85 0.83 2.44 2.30
C VAL A 85 0.26 3.14 3.51
N ALA A 86 -0.84 3.88 3.37
CA ALA A 86 -1.53 4.50 4.49
C ALA A 86 -2.61 3.56 5.04
N GLY A 87 -2.80 3.57 6.36
CA GLY A 87 -3.67 2.61 7.04
C GLY A 87 -4.21 3.13 8.36
N LYS A 88 -4.73 2.21 9.17
CA LYS A 88 -5.06 2.43 10.59
C LYS A 88 -4.27 1.43 11.42
N LYS A 89 -3.70 1.89 12.54
CA LYS A 89 -3.19 1.03 13.62
C LYS A 89 -4.33 0.80 14.62
N GLY A 90 -4.63 -0.43 15.00
CA GLY A 90 -5.45 -0.70 16.19
C GLY A 90 -6.49 -1.82 16.07
N LEU A 91 -6.63 -2.53 17.20
CA LEU A 91 -7.78 -3.36 17.56
C LEU A 91 -9.06 -2.51 17.50
N GLU A 92 -10.18 -3.17 17.18
CA GLU A 92 -11.43 -2.59 16.66
C GLU A 92 -11.96 -1.36 17.44
N ASP A 93 -11.58 -1.18 18.72
CA ASP A 93 -12.11 -0.16 19.63
C ASP A 93 -11.19 1.05 19.93
N SER A 94 -9.98 1.14 19.37
CA SER A 94 -9.16 2.35 19.51
C SER A 94 -9.24 3.24 18.26
N ALA A 95 -9.71 4.47 18.42
CA ALA A 95 -9.94 5.44 17.35
C ALA A 95 -8.65 6.14 16.85
N GLY A 96 -7.50 5.44 16.85
CA GLY A 96 -6.23 5.98 16.37
C GLY A 96 -6.07 5.78 14.86
N SER A 97 -6.39 6.79 14.04
CA SER A 97 -6.08 6.77 12.61
C SER A 97 -4.59 7.05 12.36
N GLU A 98 -3.72 6.07 12.56
CA GLU A 98 -2.28 6.26 12.30
C GLU A 98 -1.90 5.99 10.84
N ILE A 99 -1.26 6.96 10.18
CA ILE A 99 -0.67 6.73 8.86
C ILE A 99 0.63 5.95 9.05
N LEU A 100 0.60 4.68 8.67
CA LEU A 100 1.83 3.96 8.37
C LEU A 100 2.43 4.53 7.09
N MET A 101 3.75 4.67 7.01
CA MET A 101 4.44 4.81 5.73
C MET A 101 5.43 3.66 5.60
N LEU A 102 5.19 2.78 4.64
CA LEU A 102 6.06 1.66 4.34
C LEU A 102 6.81 1.91 3.04
N LYS A 103 8.03 2.46 3.11
CA LYS A 103 8.94 2.46 1.97
C LYS A 103 9.50 1.05 1.80
N LEU A 104 8.90 0.28 0.91
CA LEU A 104 9.48 -0.98 0.43
C LEU A 104 10.60 -0.64 -0.56
N ALA A 105 11.82 -1.06 -0.26
CA ALA A 105 12.90 -1.00 -1.24
C ALA A 105 12.69 -2.11 -2.29
N GLY A 106 13.29 -1.95 -3.48
CA GLY A 106 13.49 -3.08 -4.39
C GLY A 106 14.29 -4.22 -3.71
N ALA A 107 14.41 -5.37 -4.38
CA ALA A 107 14.79 -6.68 -3.84
C ALA A 107 16.05 -6.82 -2.94
N GLY A 108 16.77 -5.74 -2.59
CA GLY A 108 17.92 -5.74 -1.68
C GLY A 108 17.93 -4.67 -0.57
N GLY A 109 16.84 -3.93 -0.31
CA GLY A 109 16.84 -2.90 0.74
C GLY A 109 16.04 -3.25 2.00
N THR A 110 16.43 -2.65 3.14
CA THR A 110 15.74 -2.83 4.42
C THR A 110 14.40 -2.10 4.43
N ASN A 111 13.31 -2.83 4.69
CA ASN A 111 11.98 -2.24 4.88
C ASN A 111 11.94 -1.53 6.24
N LYS A 112 11.53 -0.27 6.25
CA LYS A 112 11.30 0.47 7.50
C LYS A 112 9.85 0.91 7.56
N ALA A 113 9.16 0.48 8.61
CA ALA A 113 7.84 0.95 8.99
C ALA A 113 8.01 2.21 9.85
N TYR A 114 7.39 3.31 9.46
CA TYR A 114 7.33 4.52 10.27
C TYR A 114 5.88 4.77 10.67
N THR A 115 5.63 4.79 11.98
CA THR A 115 4.37 5.22 12.56
C THR A 115 4.46 6.70 12.88
N LEU A 116 3.60 7.51 12.26
CA LEU A 116 3.51 8.94 12.55
C LEU A 116 2.21 9.24 13.32
N PRO A 117 2.26 10.04 14.40
CA PRO A 117 1.06 10.60 15.00
C PRO A 117 0.24 11.37 13.95
N VAL A 118 -1.09 11.35 14.06
CA VAL A 118 -2.03 11.98 13.10
C VAL A 118 -1.60 13.39 12.68
N GLY A 119 -1.16 14.23 13.64
CA GLY A 119 -0.72 15.60 13.35
C GLY A 119 0.55 15.70 12.49
N LEU A 120 1.52 14.81 12.70
CA LEU A 120 2.73 14.72 11.87
C LEU A 120 2.45 14.03 10.53
N ALA A 121 1.46 13.15 10.51
CA ALA A 121 1.04 12.42 9.33
C ALA A 121 0.36 13.32 8.28
N VAL A 122 -0.48 14.26 8.72
CA VAL A 122 -1.08 15.29 7.84
C VAL A 122 0.01 16.19 7.24
N LEU A 123 1.01 16.58 8.03
CA LEU A 123 2.14 17.37 7.54
C LEU A 123 2.99 16.58 6.55
N ALA A 124 3.29 15.32 6.84
CA ALA A 124 4.05 14.47 5.93
C ALA A 124 3.28 14.22 4.61
N PHE A 125 1.96 13.99 4.68
CA PHE A 125 1.12 13.87 3.50
C PHE A 125 1.06 15.17 2.70
N ALA A 126 0.88 16.32 3.35
CA ALA A 126 0.89 17.63 2.69
C ALA A 126 2.26 17.93 2.05
N LEU A 127 3.36 17.55 2.70
CA LEU A 127 4.71 17.73 2.15
C LEU A 127 4.95 16.81 0.94
N ILE A 128 4.51 15.56 1.03
CA ILE A 128 4.57 14.61 -0.08
C ILE A 128 3.73 15.12 -1.25
N LEU A 129 2.49 15.57 -1.01
CA LEU A 129 1.61 16.13 -2.03
C LEU A 129 2.20 17.42 -2.64
N ALA A 130 2.79 18.30 -1.83
CA ALA A 130 3.45 19.51 -2.29
C ALA A 130 4.68 19.20 -3.15
N VAL A 131 5.49 18.21 -2.78
CA VAL A 131 6.60 17.72 -3.61
C VAL A 131 6.08 17.14 -4.93
N PHE A 132 4.97 16.41 -4.91
CA PHE A 132 4.32 15.90 -6.12
C PHE A 132 3.84 17.05 -7.04
N LEU A 133 3.13 18.04 -6.49
CA LEU A 133 2.61 19.20 -7.24
C LEU A 133 3.75 20.07 -7.82
N LEU A 134 4.80 20.32 -7.03
CA LEU A 134 5.97 21.07 -7.48
C LEU A 134 6.77 20.32 -8.56
N SER A 135 6.77 18.98 -8.53
CA SER A 135 7.42 18.16 -9.55
C SER A 135 6.61 18.00 -10.84
N ALA A 136 5.29 18.23 -10.78
CA ALA A 136 4.39 18.22 -11.94
C ALA A 136 4.39 19.55 -12.72
N GLY A 137 4.79 20.66 -12.08
CA GLY A 137 4.84 22.00 -12.68
C GLY A 137 6.06 22.28 -13.59
N ARG A 138 7.02 21.37 -13.72
CA ARG A 138 8.17 21.51 -14.64
C ARG A 138 7.90 20.77 -15.97
N LYS A 139 6.93 21.24 -16.75
CA LYS A 139 7.05 21.17 -18.21
C LYS A 139 7.63 22.51 -18.66
N GLY A 140 8.94 22.55 -18.85
CA GLY A 140 9.58 23.67 -19.57
C GLY A 140 9.11 23.67 -21.03
N PRO A 141 9.09 24.83 -21.70
CA PRO A 141 8.68 24.90 -23.10
C PRO A 141 9.65 24.06 -23.95
N GLU A 142 9.09 23.17 -24.76
CA GLU A 142 9.84 22.37 -25.73
C GLU A 142 10.55 23.29 -26.74
N SER A 143 11.82 23.00 -27.04
CA SER A 143 12.56 23.51 -28.19
C SER A 143 13.15 22.34 -28.96
#